data_AF-A0A948BTN1-F1
#
_entry.id   AF-A0A948BTN1-F1
#
_cell.length_a   1.000
_cell.length_b   1.000
_cell.length_c   1.000
_cell.angle_alpha   90.00
_cell.angle_beta   90.00
_cell.angle_gamma   90.00
#
_symmetry.space_group_name_H-M   'P 1'
#
loop_
_entity.id
_entity.type
_entity.pdbx_description
1 polymer ?
#
loop_
_entity_poly.entity_id
_entity_poly.type
_entity_poly.pdbx_seq_one_letter_code
_entity_poly.pdbx_strand_id
1 'polypeptide(L)'
;MMSLAVSRAGKLFPALLFLVVFFPSEVFAKGCMTGSCHQALVRVKYLHGPVAAEMAGVKACEMCHVPAGAKCTAKTAGKFTLKGKDLCQACHTKGTGSQHSSDGVASKCLKCHSPHGSDSSPQMLRVGVKSSGKKS
;
A
#
# COMPACT_ATOMS: atom_id res chain seq x y z
N MET A 1 34.85 60.45 28.05
CA MET A 1 33.80 59.95 28.98
C MET A 1 33.34 58.61 28.45
N MET A 2 34.03 57.51 28.78
CA MET A 2 33.92 56.71 30.01
C MET A 2 32.68 55.79 30.04
N SER A 3 33.00 54.52 30.35
CA SER A 3 32.16 53.43 30.90
C SER A 3 31.70 52.37 29.90
N LEU A 4 32.38 51.20 29.83
CA LEU A 4 32.26 49.98 30.70
C LEU A 4 30.95 49.22 30.38
N ALA A 5 30.88 47.93 30.04
CA ALA A 5 31.47 46.72 30.65
C ALA A 5 31.46 45.55 29.62
N VAL A 6 32.49 44.69 29.50
CA VAL A 6 32.65 43.38 30.20
C VAL A 6 31.36 42.53 30.14
N SER A 7 31.33 41.38 29.44
CA SER A 7 31.72 40.11 30.09
C SER A 7 31.92 38.92 29.14
N ARG A 8 32.89 38.10 29.54
CA ARG A 8 33.36 36.82 28.98
C ARG A 8 32.33 35.69 29.12
N ALA A 9 32.31 34.77 28.16
CA ALA A 9 32.32 33.30 28.35
C ALA A 9 32.43 32.67 26.95
N GLY A 10 33.51 32.01 26.58
CA GLY A 10 33.78 30.62 26.96
C GLY A 10 32.85 29.70 26.15
N LYS A 11 33.26 28.81 25.26
CA LYS A 11 34.49 28.02 25.17
C LYS A 11 34.63 27.55 23.72
N LEU A 12 35.87 27.28 23.33
CA LEU A 12 36.24 26.49 22.16
C LEU A 12 35.35 25.24 22.06
N PHE A 13 34.55 25.12 21.00
CA PHE A 13 34.03 23.82 20.58
C PHE A 13 35.07 23.20 19.65
N PRO A 14 35.67 22.06 20.02
CA PRO A 14 36.74 21.47 19.23
C PRO A 14 36.16 21.01 17.90
N ALA A 15 36.81 21.48 16.84
CA ALA A 15 36.67 20.99 15.48
C ALA A 15 37.19 19.54 15.40
N LEU A 16 36.44 18.55 15.90
CA LEU A 16 36.78 17.14 15.71
C LEU A 16 35.62 16.20 16.07
N LEU A 17 34.54 16.13 15.28
CA LEU A 17 33.72 14.90 15.18
C LEU A 17 32.64 14.94 14.07
N PHE A 18 32.98 15.35 12.85
CA PHE A 18 32.09 15.12 11.68
C PHE A 18 32.71 14.08 10.75
N LEU A 19 33.05 12.90 11.28
CA LEU A 19 33.20 11.69 10.47
C LEU A 19 31.81 11.09 10.33
N VAL A 20 30.96 11.77 9.56
CA VAL A 20 29.68 11.22 9.09
C VAL A 20 30.05 10.08 8.18
N VAL A 21 30.12 8.88 8.76
CA VAL A 21 30.20 7.63 8.00
C VAL A 21 28.93 7.60 7.15
N PHE A 22 29.11 7.93 5.88
CA PHE A 22 28.12 7.79 4.83
C PHE A 22 27.95 6.30 4.59
N PHE A 23 27.25 5.60 5.49
CA PHE A 23 26.87 4.22 5.30
C PHE A 23 25.87 4.19 4.13
N PRO A 24 26.21 3.63 2.96
CA PRO A 24 25.24 3.46 1.89
C PRO A 24 24.18 2.50 2.42
N SER A 25 22.99 3.01 2.66
CA SER A 25 21.84 2.19 3.04
C SER A 25 21.44 1.34 1.83
N GLU A 26 21.80 0.06 1.85
CA GLU A 26 21.25 -0.89 0.90
C GLU A 26 19.74 -0.98 1.11
N VAL A 27 18.98 -0.46 0.15
CA VAL A 27 17.51 -0.49 0.14
C VAL A 27 17.07 -1.91 -0.20
N PHE A 28 17.07 -2.80 0.79
CA PHE A 28 16.37 -4.08 0.67
C PHE A 28 14.86 -3.79 0.68
N ALA A 29 14.14 -4.20 -0.37
CA ALA A 29 12.69 -4.07 -0.43
C ALA A 29 12.05 -4.81 0.76
N LYS A 30 11.68 -4.06 1.81
CA LYS A 30 11.20 -4.59 3.11
C LYS A 30 9.69 -4.86 3.13
N GLY A 31 8.99 -4.59 2.03
CA GLY A 31 7.56 -4.71 1.89
C GLY A 31 7.10 -4.54 0.44
N CYS A 32 5.81 -4.78 0.21
CA CYS A 32 5.24 -4.87 -1.14
C CYS A 32 5.39 -3.56 -1.94
N MET A 33 5.34 -2.40 -1.29
CA MET A 33 5.49 -1.09 -1.93
C MET A 33 6.85 -0.43 -1.71
N THR A 34 7.80 -1.10 -1.07
CA THR A 34 9.15 -0.54 -0.85
C THR A 34 10.09 -1.09 -1.92
N GLY A 35 10.97 -0.26 -2.50
CA GLY A 35 11.93 -0.71 -3.51
C GLY A 35 11.44 -0.66 -4.97
N SER A 36 10.53 0.26 -5.29
CA SER A 36 10.13 0.64 -6.66
C SER A 36 9.44 -0.43 -7.55
N CYS A 37 9.05 -1.60 -7.02
CA CYS A 37 8.36 -2.63 -7.83
C CYS A 37 6.83 -2.44 -7.98
N HIS A 38 6.05 -2.22 -6.92
CA HIS A 38 4.57 -2.25 -6.97
C HIS A 38 3.87 -0.93 -6.56
N GLN A 39 4.57 0.21 -6.53
CA GLN A 39 4.01 1.49 -6.07
C GLN A 39 2.86 1.97 -6.96
N ALA A 40 2.80 1.50 -8.21
CA ALA A 40 1.70 1.82 -9.12
C ALA A 40 0.36 1.22 -8.66
N LEU A 41 0.36 0.14 -7.86
CA LEU A 41 -0.86 -0.56 -7.44
C LEU A 41 -1.76 0.29 -6.53
N VAL A 42 -1.20 1.33 -5.92
CA VAL A 42 -1.91 2.21 -4.97
C VAL A 42 -2.12 3.61 -5.52
N ARG A 43 -1.80 3.84 -6.80
CA ARG A 43 -1.98 5.14 -7.48
C ARG A 43 -3.31 5.17 -8.22
N VAL A 44 -4.40 4.96 -7.49
CA VAL A 44 -5.77 5.01 -8.01
C VAL A 44 -6.65 5.86 -7.12
N LYS A 45 -7.66 6.51 -7.71
CA LYS A 45 -8.54 7.46 -7.01
C LYS A 45 -9.31 6.84 -5.85
N TYR A 46 -9.88 5.65 -6.07
CA TYR A 46 -10.68 4.93 -5.07
C TYR A 46 -9.96 3.64 -4.68
N LEU A 47 -9.23 3.70 -3.58
CA LEU A 47 -8.51 2.55 -3.04
C LEU A 47 -9.47 1.61 -2.33
N HIS A 48 -9.20 0.32 -2.48
CA HIS A 48 -9.84 -0.68 -1.65
C HIS A 48 -9.34 -0.55 -0.20
N GLY A 49 -10.20 -0.74 0.80
CA GLY A 49 -9.93 -0.40 2.20
C GLY A 49 -8.57 -0.92 2.74
N PRO A 50 -8.26 -2.22 2.61
CA PRO A 50 -6.95 -2.76 3.01
C PRO A 50 -5.77 -2.11 2.30
N VAL A 51 -5.93 -1.70 1.03
CA VAL A 51 -4.87 -1.02 0.28
C VAL A 51 -4.70 0.42 0.74
N ALA A 52 -5.78 1.11 1.10
CA ALA A 52 -5.69 2.42 1.74
C ALA A 52 -4.98 2.34 3.10
N ALA A 53 -5.23 1.29 3.88
CA ALA A 53 -4.53 1.06 5.14
C ALA A 53 -3.02 0.83 4.93
N GLU A 54 -2.62 0.16 3.84
CA GLU A 54 -1.20 0.05 3.45
C GLU A 54 -0.56 1.41 3.20
N MET A 55 -1.25 2.30 2.49
CA MET A 55 -0.76 3.67 2.29
C MET A 55 -0.67 4.46 3.60
N ALA A 56 -1.48 4.12 4.59
CA ALA A 56 -1.40 4.70 5.94
C ALA A 56 -0.30 4.08 6.82
N GLY A 57 0.53 3.18 6.28
CA GLY A 57 1.67 2.58 6.98
C GLY A 57 1.36 1.28 7.72
N VAL A 58 0.15 0.71 7.54
CA VAL A 58 -0.19 -0.62 8.06
C VAL A 58 0.32 -1.68 7.09
N LYS A 59 0.90 -2.79 7.54
CA LYS A 59 1.28 -3.90 6.64
C LYS A 59 0.05 -4.72 6.23
N ALA A 60 -0.83 -4.14 5.42
CA ALA A 60 -2.13 -4.66 5.06
C ALA A 60 -2.13 -5.48 3.76
N CYS A 61 -1.06 -5.44 2.95
CA CYS A 61 -0.93 -6.28 1.75
C CYS A 61 -1.06 -7.78 2.08
N GLU A 62 -0.48 -8.21 3.21
CA GLU A 62 -0.48 -9.60 3.67
C GLU A 62 -1.87 -10.09 4.14
N MET A 63 -2.81 -9.19 4.40
CA MET A 63 -4.19 -9.54 4.75
C MET A 63 -4.92 -10.24 3.60
N CYS A 64 -4.46 -10.00 2.36
CA CYS A 64 -4.97 -10.67 1.17
C CYS A 64 -3.91 -11.56 0.51
N HIS A 65 -2.67 -11.10 0.47
CA HIS A 65 -1.54 -11.80 -0.12
C HIS A 65 -0.73 -12.53 0.95
N VAL A 66 -1.36 -13.48 1.65
CA VAL A 66 -0.71 -14.32 2.67
C VAL A 66 0.39 -15.15 2.00
N PRO A 67 1.68 -14.96 2.31
CA PRO A 67 2.77 -15.68 1.66
C PRO A 67 2.70 -17.18 1.90
N ALA A 68 2.84 -17.97 0.83
CA ALA A 68 2.84 -19.43 0.87
C ALA A 68 3.93 -19.99 -0.04
N GLY A 69 5.16 -20.04 0.47
CA GLY A 69 6.32 -20.60 -0.25
C GLY A 69 7.31 -19.53 -0.69
N ALA A 70 7.76 -19.62 -1.95
CA ALA A 70 8.83 -18.76 -2.46
C ALA A 70 8.47 -17.27 -2.44
N LYS A 71 9.42 -16.45 -1.99
CA LYS A 71 9.34 -14.98 -2.01
C LYS A 71 9.29 -14.47 -3.45
N CYS A 72 8.68 -13.31 -3.65
CA CYS A 72 8.73 -12.61 -4.92
C CYS A 72 10.16 -12.14 -5.24
N THR A 73 10.44 -11.97 -6.53
CA THR A 73 11.64 -11.32 -7.05
C THR A 73 11.23 -10.28 -8.08
N ALA A 74 12.17 -9.52 -8.63
CA ALA A 74 11.88 -8.59 -9.73
C ALA A 74 11.29 -9.28 -10.98
N LYS A 75 11.50 -10.59 -11.15
CA LYS A 75 11.05 -11.36 -12.32
C LYS A 75 9.95 -12.36 -12.01
N THR A 76 9.71 -12.66 -10.74
CA THR A 76 8.82 -13.75 -10.33
C THR A 76 7.85 -13.28 -9.26
N ALA A 77 6.55 -13.46 -9.52
CA ALA A 77 5.53 -13.18 -8.52
C ALA A 77 5.66 -14.11 -7.30
N GLY A 78 5.33 -13.58 -6.13
CA GLY A 78 5.28 -14.37 -4.89
C GLY A 78 4.19 -15.44 -4.94
N LYS A 79 4.35 -16.50 -4.14
CA LYS A 79 3.30 -17.50 -3.95
C LYS A 79 2.43 -17.11 -2.75
N PHE A 80 1.11 -17.22 -2.92
CA PHE A 80 0.12 -16.84 -1.90
C PHE A 80 -0.93 -17.93 -1.70
N THR A 81 -1.45 -18.04 -0.47
CA THR A 81 -2.39 -19.09 -0.05
C THR A 81 -3.72 -19.05 -0.80
N LEU A 82 -4.37 -17.88 -0.85
CA LEU A 82 -5.69 -17.70 -1.44
C LEU A 82 -5.60 -16.94 -2.77
N LYS A 83 -6.47 -17.27 -3.71
CA LYS A 83 -6.53 -16.64 -5.04
C LYS A 83 -7.97 -16.50 -5.52
N GLY A 84 -8.20 -15.51 -6.38
CA GLY A 84 -9.47 -15.34 -7.07
C GLY A 84 -10.65 -15.20 -6.11
N LYS A 85 -11.70 -15.99 -6.35
CA LYS A 85 -12.97 -15.98 -5.58
C LYS A 85 -12.75 -16.20 -4.08
N ASP A 86 -11.95 -17.19 -3.71
CA ASP A 86 -11.82 -17.63 -2.32
C ASP A 86 -11.19 -16.55 -1.44
N LEU A 87 -10.29 -15.75 -2.03
CA LEU A 87 -9.73 -14.58 -1.38
C LEU A 87 -10.79 -13.51 -1.09
N CYS A 88 -11.63 -13.20 -2.08
CA CYS A 88 -12.69 -12.21 -1.92
C CYS A 88 -13.71 -12.65 -0.85
N GLN A 89 -14.04 -13.94 -0.84
CA GLN A 89 -15.04 -14.51 0.06
C GLN A 89 -14.56 -14.68 1.50
N ALA A 90 -13.26 -14.54 1.76
CA ALA A 90 -12.74 -14.48 3.13
C ALA A 90 -13.30 -13.29 3.93
N CYS A 91 -13.74 -12.23 3.24
CA CYS A 91 -14.36 -11.06 3.87
C CYS A 91 -15.74 -10.71 3.29
N HIS A 92 -15.96 -10.91 1.98
CA HIS A 92 -17.20 -10.56 1.29
C HIS A 92 -18.06 -11.80 1.03
N THR A 93 -18.87 -12.16 2.01
CA THR A 93 -19.88 -13.24 1.92
C THR A 93 -21.21 -12.71 1.39
N LYS A 94 -22.16 -13.61 1.10
CA LYS A 94 -23.50 -13.23 0.67
C LYS A 94 -24.16 -12.40 1.79
N GLY A 95 -24.54 -11.15 1.47
CA GLY A 95 -25.10 -10.20 2.45
C GLY A 95 -24.09 -9.25 3.10
N THR A 96 -22.78 -9.42 2.92
CA THR A 96 -21.73 -8.50 3.42
C THR A 96 -21.01 -7.80 2.26
N GLY A 97 -21.62 -6.74 1.73
CA GLY A 97 -21.01 -5.90 0.69
C GLY A 97 -21.02 -6.48 -0.73
N SER A 98 -21.65 -7.64 -0.97
CA SER A 98 -21.94 -8.14 -2.32
C SER A 98 -23.45 -8.20 -2.58
N GLN A 99 -23.93 -7.39 -3.52
CA GLN A 99 -25.30 -7.46 -4.04
C GLN A 99 -25.48 -8.60 -5.05
N HIS A 100 -24.40 -9.31 -5.39
CA HIS A 100 -24.40 -10.39 -6.36
C HIS A 100 -24.84 -11.70 -5.69
N SER A 101 -26.14 -11.94 -5.70
CA SER A 101 -26.78 -13.11 -5.07
C SER A 101 -26.73 -14.38 -5.91
N SER A 102 -26.42 -14.28 -7.20
CA SER A 102 -26.37 -15.39 -8.15
C SER A 102 -24.96 -16.00 -8.23
N ASP A 103 -24.89 -17.32 -8.12
CA ASP A 103 -23.64 -18.11 -8.02
C ASP A 103 -22.68 -17.88 -9.21
N GLY A 104 -23.24 -17.51 -10.36
CA GLY A 104 -22.46 -17.22 -11.58
C GLY A 104 -21.67 -15.91 -11.54
N VAL A 105 -22.08 -14.91 -10.75
CA VAL A 105 -21.39 -13.61 -10.66
C VAL A 105 -20.42 -13.59 -9.48
N ALA A 106 -20.82 -14.17 -8.33
CA ALA A 106 -19.99 -14.25 -7.14
C ALA A 106 -18.67 -15.02 -7.35
N SER A 107 -18.63 -15.93 -8.33
CA SER A 107 -17.41 -16.66 -8.68
C SER A 107 -16.45 -15.89 -9.59
N LYS A 108 -16.88 -14.75 -10.14
CA LYS A 108 -16.18 -13.99 -11.19
C LYS A 108 -15.96 -12.52 -10.81
N CYS A 109 -15.69 -12.24 -9.52
CA CYS A 109 -15.52 -10.89 -8.96
C CYS A 109 -14.59 -10.01 -9.82
N LEU A 110 -13.44 -10.56 -10.21
CA LEU A 110 -12.40 -9.83 -10.92
C LEU A 110 -12.75 -9.48 -12.37
N LYS A 111 -13.84 -10.01 -12.94
CA LYS A 111 -14.29 -9.59 -14.27
C LYS A 111 -14.71 -8.12 -14.28
N CYS A 112 -15.33 -7.68 -13.19
CA CYS A 112 -15.85 -6.33 -13.06
C CYS A 112 -15.07 -5.52 -12.04
N HIS A 113 -14.54 -6.13 -10.98
CA HIS A 113 -13.89 -5.40 -9.88
C HIS A 113 -12.36 -5.50 -9.92
N SER A 114 -11.69 -4.41 -9.61
CA SER A 114 -10.25 -4.32 -9.38
C SER A 114 -9.94 -4.46 -7.88
N PRO A 115 -9.11 -5.43 -7.47
CA PRO A 115 -8.94 -5.79 -6.05
C PRO A 115 -8.15 -4.74 -5.24
N HIS A 116 -7.40 -3.86 -5.91
CA HIS A 116 -6.62 -2.81 -5.25
C HIS A 116 -7.35 -1.46 -5.22
N GLY A 117 -8.21 -1.21 -6.20
CA GLY A 117 -8.93 0.04 -6.35
C GLY A 117 -9.20 0.40 -7.81
N SER A 118 -9.90 1.52 -8.02
CA SER A 118 -10.31 2.00 -9.34
C SER A 118 -10.27 3.51 -9.42
N ASP A 119 -10.05 4.05 -10.62
CA ASP A 119 -10.23 5.48 -10.90
C ASP A 119 -11.67 5.86 -11.24
N SER A 120 -12.49 4.89 -11.66
CA SER A 120 -13.83 5.15 -12.21
C SER A 120 -14.93 5.14 -11.15
N SER A 121 -14.77 4.36 -10.07
CA SER A 121 -15.86 4.09 -9.15
C SER A 121 -15.39 3.66 -7.75
N PRO A 122 -16.06 4.14 -6.68
CA PRO A 122 -15.82 3.69 -5.31
C PRO A 122 -16.30 2.25 -5.04
N GLN A 123 -16.94 1.60 -6.01
CA GLN A 123 -17.23 0.16 -6.00
C GLN A 123 -16.11 -0.65 -6.68
N MET A 124 -14.95 -0.02 -6.93
CA MET A 124 -13.77 -0.66 -7.50
C MET A 124 -14.00 -1.27 -8.88
N LEU A 125 -14.88 -0.69 -9.69
CA LEU A 125 -15.17 -1.20 -11.03
C LEU A 125 -13.99 -0.97 -11.98
N ARG A 126 -13.70 -1.93 -12.86
CA ARG A 126 -12.74 -1.75 -13.96
C ARG A 126 -13.24 -0.65 -14.92
N VAL A 127 -12.32 -0.05 -15.66
CA VAL A 127 -12.65 0.97 -16.66
C VAL A 127 -13.65 0.41 -17.68
N GLY A 128 -14.69 1.19 -18.00
CA GLY A 128 -15.74 0.80 -18.93
C GLY A 128 -16.88 -0.04 -18.33
N VAL A 129 -16.74 -0.53 -17.09
CA VAL A 129 -17.81 -1.25 -16.39
C VAL A 129 -18.74 -0.24 -15.70
N LYS A 130 -20.02 -0.24 -16.05
CA LYS A 130 -21.04 0.62 -15.42
C LYS A 130 -21.64 -0.08 -14.20
N SER A 131 -21.82 0.67 -13.11
CA SER A 131 -22.59 0.20 -11.97
C SER A 131 -24.06 0.08 -12.35
N SER A 132 -24.67 -1.10 -12.18
CA SER A 132 -26.06 -1.39 -12.57
C SER A 132 -27.12 -0.69 -11.70
N GLY A 133 -26.79 0.40 -11.03
CA GLY A 133 -27.62 0.98 -9.97
C GLY A 133 -27.49 2.49 -9.81
N LYS A 134 -27.65 3.25 -10.89
CA LYS A 134 -28.30 4.58 -10.82
C LYS A 134 -28.72 5.00 -12.24
N LYS A 135 -30.02 4.99 -12.53
CA LYS A 135 -30.55 5.88 -13.57
C LYS A 135 -30.31 7.29 -13.05
N SER A 136 -29.64 8.11 -13.85
CA SER A 136 -29.61 9.56 -13.72
C SER A 136 -31.04 10.10 -13.64
#